data_AF-A0A969D410-F1
#
_entry.id   AF-A0A969D410-F1
#
_cell.length_a   1.000
_cell.length_b   1.000
_cell.length_c   1.000
_cell.angle_alpha   90.00
_cell.angle_beta   90.00
_cell.angle_gamma   90.00
#
_symmetry.space_group_name_H-M   'P 1'
#
loop_
_entity.id
_entity.type
_entity.pdbx_description
1 polymer ?
#
loop_
_entity_poly.entity_id
_entity_poly.type
_entity_poly.pdbx_seq_one_letter_code
_entity_poly.pdbx_strand_id
1 'polypeptide(L)'
;MSAQLEYVRQLEEKITTTKTTLEKLKAERQATLLAAQHEEIENLEKYLDQANVDMQGLSAAAGDAWEELKEALEKLMSDISSRLKRLSGD
;
A
#
# COMPACT_ATOMS: atom_id res chain seq x y z
N MET A 1 8.88 26.59 -46.26
CA MET A 1 8.63 26.74 -44.81
C MET A 1 9.91 27.30 -44.19
N SER A 2 9.86 28.27 -43.28
CA SER A 2 11.08 28.86 -42.69
C SER A 2 11.66 27.96 -41.59
N ALA A 3 12.97 28.02 -41.37
CA ALA A 3 13.65 27.24 -40.32
C ALA A 3 13.08 27.49 -38.92
N GLN A 4 12.60 28.72 -38.65
CA GLN A 4 11.94 29.03 -37.37
C GLN A 4 10.60 28.30 -37.22
N LEU A 5 9.80 28.21 -38.30
CA LEU A 5 8.51 27.52 -38.28
C LEU A 5 8.67 26.01 -38.07
N GLU A 6 9.68 25.42 -38.70
CA GLU A 6 10.02 24.01 -38.51
C GLU A 6 10.49 23.72 -37.07
N TYR A 7 11.32 24.61 -36.51
CA TYR A 7 11.80 24.48 -35.14
C TYR A 7 10.66 24.59 -34.11
N VAL A 8 9.74 25.54 -34.28
CA VAL A 8 8.55 25.69 -33.42
C VAL A 8 7.70 24.42 -33.47
N ARG A 9 7.45 23.89 -34.66
CA ARG A 9 6.69 22.63 -34.83
C ARG A 9 7.35 21.45 -34.11
N GLN A 10 8.67 21.30 -34.23
CA GLN A 10 9.40 20.25 -33.52
C GLN A 10 9.30 20.40 -31.98
N LEU A 11 9.29 21.63 -31.47
CA LEU A 11 9.08 21.88 -30.05
C LEU A 11 7.65 21.53 -29.62
N GLU A 12 6.63 21.86 -30.42
CA GLU A 12 5.24 21.50 -30.14
C GLU A 12 5.04 19.97 -30.10
N GLU A 13 5.65 19.24 -31.05
CA GLU A 13 5.63 17.78 -31.07
C GLU A 13 6.34 17.18 -29.84
N LYS A 14 7.49 17.73 -29.44
CA LYS A 14 8.21 17.32 -28.22
C LYS A 14 7.42 17.59 -26.95
N ILE A 15 6.82 18.77 -26.84
CA ILE A 15 5.98 19.16 -25.68
C ILE A 15 4.78 18.22 -25.57
N THR A 16 4.11 17.94 -26.70
CA THR A 16 2.96 17.04 -26.73
C THR A 16 3.36 15.63 -26.28
N THR A 17 4.43 15.08 -26.86
CA THR A 17 4.96 13.76 -26.49
C THR A 17 5.33 13.67 -25.01
N THR A 18 5.98 14.72 -24.50
CA THR A 18 6.38 14.79 -23.09
C THR A 18 5.17 14.83 -22.16
N LYS A 19 4.14 15.62 -22.49
CA LYS A 19 2.89 15.68 -21.71
C LYS A 19 2.18 14.32 -21.69
N THR A 20 2.05 13.68 -22.85
CA THR A 20 1.44 12.34 -22.93
C THR A 20 2.20 11.32 -22.09
N THR A 21 3.53 11.35 -22.15
CA THR A 21 4.39 10.48 -21.33
C THR A 21 4.20 10.74 -19.84
N LEU A 22 4.14 12.02 -19.44
CA LEU A 22 3.93 12.40 -18.05
C LEU A 22 2.57 11.90 -17.52
N GLU A 23 1.50 12.05 -18.30
CA GLU A 23 0.17 11.55 -17.90
C GLU A 23 0.15 10.02 -17.79
N LYS A 24 0.82 9.31 -18.71
CA LYS A 24 0.99 7.86 -18.62
C LYS A 24 1.71 7.45 -17.32
N LEU A 25 2.83 8.11 -17.00
CA LEU A 25 3.60 7.81 -15.78
C LEU A 25 2.80 8.10 -14.49
N LYS A 26 1.97 9.16 -14.49
CA LYS A 26 1.07 9.45 -13.36
C LYS A 26 0.05 8.33 -13.17
N ALA A 27 -0.58 7.86 -14.25
CA ALA A 27 -1.55 6.77 -14.21
C ALA A 27 -0.91 5.46 -13.74
N GLU A 28 0.28 5.11 -14.25
CA GLU A 28 1.03 3.92 -13.83
C GLU A 28 1.42 3.96 -12.34
N ARG A 29 1.87 5.13 -11.86
CA ARG A 29 2.18 5.33 -10.44
C ARG A 29 0.93 5.17 -9.58
N GLN A 30 -0.20 5.74 -9.99
CA GLN A 30 -1.46 5.63 -9.26
C GLN A 30 -1.95 4.18 -9.21
N ALA A 31 -1.89 3.46 -10.33
CA ALA A 31 -2.26 2.05 -10.38
C ALA A 31 -1.38 1.18 -9.48
N THR A 32 -0.05 1.41 -9.51
CA THR A 32 0.90 0.70 -8.63
C THR A 32 0.61 0.97 -7.15
N LEU A 33 0.33 2.23 -6.81
CA LEU A 33 0.01 2.61 -5.43
C LEU A 33 -1.30 1.95 -4.95
N LEU A 34 -2.34 1.96 -5.79
CA LEU A 34 -3.61 1.30 -5.48
C LEU A 34 -3.45 -0.21 -5.31
N ALA A 35 -2.66 -0.86 -6.17
CA ALA A 35 -2.38 -2.29 -6.08
C ALA A 35 -1.63 -2.65 -4.79
N ALA A 36 -0.59 -1.88 -4.45
CA ALA A 36 0.15 -2.07 -3.21
C ALA A 36 -0.72 -1.83 -1.97
N GLN A 37 -1.62 -0.83 -2.00
CA GLN A 37 -2.58 -0.59 -0.92
C GLN A 37 -3.58 -1.74 -0.78
N HIS A 38 -4.09 -2.29 -1.90
CA HIS A 38 -4.98 -3.45 -1.86
C HIS A 38 -4.29 -4.68 -1.26
N GLU A 39 -3.06 -4.98 -1.71
CA GLU A 39 -2.30 -6.11 -1.18
C GLU A 39 -2.05 -5.99 0.34
N GLU A 40 -1.71 -4.79 0.82
CA GLU A 40 -1.54 -4.57 2.26
C GLU A 40 -2.87 -4.69 3.02
N ILE A 41 -3.99 -4.25 2.46
CA ILE A 41 -5.33 -4.45 3.06
C ILE A 41 -5.65 -5.95 3.18
N GLU A 42 -5.46 -6.73 2.11
CA GLU A 42 -5.69 -8.18 2.16
C GLU A 42 -4.80 -8.88 3.19
N ASN A 43 -3.55 -8.43 3.35
CA ASN A 43 -2.65 -8.96 4.37
C ASN A 43 -3.11 -8.58 5.79
N LEU A 44 -3.60 -7.36 5.99
CA LEU A 44 -4.16 -6.93 7.27
C LEU A 44 -5.43 -7.71 7.63
N GLU A 45 -6.29 -8.01 6.67
CA GLU A 45 -7.46 -8.87 6.89
C GLU A 45 -7.05 -10.27 7.35
N LYS A 46 -6.05 -10.89 6.70
CA LYS A 46 -5.50 -12.18 7.14
C LYS A 46 -4.92 -12.13 8.55
N TYR A 47 -4.21 -11.05 8.90
CA TYR A 47 -3.68 -10.88 10.26
C TYR A 47 -4.77 -10.66 11.30
N LEU A 48 -5.86 -9.98 10.95
CA LEU A 48 -7.03 -9.87 11.82
C LEU A 48 -7.72 -11.21 12.03
N ASP A 49 -7.86 -12.02 10.98
CA ASP A 49 -8.38 -13.39 11.10
C ASP A 49 -7.49 -14.25 12.01
N GLN A 50 -6.17 -14.15 11.87
CA GLN A 50 -5.24 -14.84 12.75
C GLN A 50 -5.37 -14.34 14.20
N ALA A 51 -5.46 -13.03 14.42
CA ALA A 51 -5.65 -12.46 15.74
C ALA A 51 -6.96 -12.96 16.40
N ASN A 52 -8.04 -13.12 15.62
CA ASN A 52 -9.29 -13.70 16.10
C ASN A 52 -9.12 -15.16 16.53
N VAL A 53 -8.38 -15.97 15.77
CA VAL A 53 -8.06 -17.37 16.14
C VAL A 53 -7.23 -17.42 17.41
N ASP A 54 -6.18 -16.59 17.52
CA ASP A 54 -5.30 -16.54 18.68
C ASP A 54 -6.07 -16.08 19.93
N MET A 55 -7.01 -15.15 19.78
CA MET A 55 -7.90 -14.70 20.85
C MET A 55 -8.85 -15.80 21.34
N GLN A 56 -9.35 -16.65 20.43
CA GLN A 56 -10.10 -17.85 20.81
C GLN A 56 -9.21 -18.86 21.55
N GLY A 57 -7.97 -19.05 21.09
CA GLY A 57 -6.96 -19.89 21.74
C GLY A 57 -6.64 -19.44 23.17
N LEU A 58 -6.53 -18.13 23.38
CA LEU A 58 -6.35 -17.51 24.71
C LEU A 58 -7.46 -17.88 25.69
N SER A 59 -8.70 -17.98 25.21
CA SER A 59 -9.83 -18.35 26.07
C SER A 59 -9.76 -19.80 26.57
N ALA A 60 -8.97 -20.65 25.90
CA ALA A 60 -8.78 -22.05 26.23
C ALA A 60 -7.41 -22.37 26.87
N ALA A 61 -6.45 -21.43 26.83
CA ALA A 61 -5.11 -21.58 27.38
C ALA A 61 -5.04 -21.26 28.88
N ALA A 62 -4.04 -21.81 29.57
CA ALA A 62 -3.77 -21.54 30.98
C ALA A 62 -2.26 -21.57 31.27
N GLY A 63 -1.84 -20.85 32.32
CA GLY A 63 -0.44 -20.79 32.74
C GLY A 63 0.46 -20.16 31.69
N ASP A 64 1.66 -20.70 31.51
CA ASP A 64 2.69 -20.14 30.61
C ASP A 64 2.21 -20.04 29.15
N ALA A 65 1.41 -21.02 28.68
CA ALA A 65 0.84 -21.00 27.33
C ALA A 65 -0.15 -19.83 27.11
N TRP A 66 -0.80 -19.35 28.19
CA TRP A 66 -1.67 -18.18 28.11
C TRP A 66 -0.86 -16.89 27.96
N GLU A 67 0.21 -16.73 28.74
CA GLU A 67 1.07 -15.53 28.62
C GLU A 67 1.78 -15.47 27.26
N GLU A 68 2.29 -16.60 26.74
CA GLU A 68 2.90 -16.66 25.41
C GLU A 68 1.93 -16.24 24.29
N LEU A 69 0.69 -16.76 24.34
CA LEU A 69 -0.34 -16.38 23.36
C LEU A 69 -0.77 -14.92 23.51
N LYS A 70 -0.80 -14.39 24.74
CA LYS A 70 -1.14 -13.00 25.01
C LYS A 70 -0.08 -12.06 24.44
N GLU A 71 1.19 -12.33 24.69
CA GLU A 71 2.30 -11.53 24.15
C GLU A 71 2.32 -11.57 22.61
N ALA A 72 2.08 -12.75 22.02
CA ALA A 72 1.99 -12.89 20.56
C ALA A 72 0.84 -12.06 19.98
N LEU A 73 -0.36 -12.12 20.59
CA LEU A 73 -1.53 -11.35 20.17
C LEU A 73 -1.31 -9.84 20.32
N GLU A 74 -0.75 -9.38 21.45
CA GLU A 74 -0.45 -7.96 21.68
C GLU A 74 0.53 -7.42 20.64
N LYS A 75 1.56 -8.21 20.29
CA LYS A 75 2.52 -7.85 19.24
C LYS A 75 1.84 -7.78 17.87
N LEU A 76 1.04 -8.78 17.52
CA LEU A 76 0.30 -8.81 16.26
C LEU A 76 -0.63 -7.59 16.13
N MET A 77 -1.36 -7.25 17.19
CA MET A 77 -2.25 -6.08 17.21
C MET A 77 -1.50 -4.75 17.10
N SER A 78 -0.33 -4.64 17.72
CA SER A 78 0.55 -3.48 17.59
C SER A 78 1.06 -3.30 16.16
N ASP A 79 1.44 -4.40 15.50
CA ASP A 79 1.89 -4.40 14.12
C ASP A 79 0.76 -4.02 13.15
N ILE A 80 -0.44 -4.59 13.33
CA ILE A 80 -1.65 -4.23 12.57
C ILE A 80 -1.95 -2.72 12.71
N SER A 81 -1.95 -2.22 13.95
CA SER A 81 -2.23 -0.80 14.23
C SER A 81 -1.20 0.14 13.57
N SER A 82 0.08 -0.25 13.61
CA SER A 82 1.16 0.53 12.99
C SER A 82 1.06 0.57 11.47
N ARG A 83 0.69 -0.56 10.86
CA ARG A 83 0.47 -0.66 9.41
C ARG A 83 -0.76 0.13 8.96
N LEU A 84 -1.86 0.07 9.72
CA LEU A 84 -3.06 0.85 9.45
C LEU A 84 -2.78 2.36 9.44
N LYS A 85 -2.01 2.89 10.41
CA LYS A 85 -1.62 4.32 10.42
C LYS A 85 -0.87 4.74 9.16
N ARG A 86 0.09 3.91 8.72
CA ARG A 86 0.85 4.15 7.48
C ARG A 86 -0.05 4.16 6.24
N LEU A 87 -1.10 3.32 6.23
CA LEU A 87 -2.08 3.25 5.15
C LEU A 87 -3.05 4.44 5.16
N SER A 88 -3.50 4.88 6.34
CA SER A 88 -4.43 6.02 6.49
C SER A 88 -3.75 7.38 6.30
N GLY A 89 -2.43 7.43 6.34
CA GLY A 89 -1.66 8.68 6.17
C GLY A 89 -1.59 9.55 7.41
N ASP A 90 -1.77 8.96 8.61
CA ASP A 90 -1.56 9.56 9.94
C ASP A 90 -0.12 9.31 10.44
#